data_AF-A0A9W6TKE5-F1
#
_entry.id   AF-A0A9W6TKE5-F1
#
_cell.length_a   1.000
_cell.length_b   1.000
_cell.length_c   1.000
_cell.angle_alpha   90.00
_cell.angle_beta   90.00
_cell.angle_gamma   90.00
#
_symmetry.space_group_name_H-M   'P 1'
#
loop_
_entity.id
_entity.type
_entity.pdbx_description
1 polymer ?
#
loop_
_entity_poly.entity_id
_entity_poly.type
_entity_poly.pdbx_seq_one_letter_code
_entity_poly.pdbx_strand_id
1 'polypeptide(L)'
;MQGKFGERNVIIMPPDAFSRMGSLTFLHLGYLPKLTELPSFVGLNNLKSISLALMFSITTLPDIKPLVKLQRLELVVMYSLQRLPDISSNRYLKKLILVNTRLCCNGFIGECNLSNPVCTGVTCLPVSDHIDAAILAIFTAQPAACPPTEFYFPPPTPIAKYQVDMCGGIMYRQCFDPIYQSPDAEVVGICISNFFQVISCSSFDSFAINGRRQEIIHGLGTPCDPVEEAWLGCK
;
A
#
# COMPACT_ATOMS: atom_id res chain seq x y z
N MET A 1 -15.49 -2.99 0.80
CA MET A 1 -15.26 -4.19 -0.02
C MET A 1 -13.78 -4.50 -0.02
N GLN A 2 -13.43 -5.76 0.18
CA GLN A 2 -12.06 -6.24 0.05
C GLN A 2 -12.02 -7.20 -1.14
N GLY A 3 -11.08 -7.03 -2.08
CA GLY A 3 -10.86 -8.00 -3.13
C GLY A 3 -10.13 -9.25 -2.62
N LYS A 4 -10.09 -10.28 -3.45
CA LYS A 4 -9.52 -11.59 -3.11
C LYS A 4 -8.15 -11.74 -3.77
N PHE A 5 -7.16 -12.21 -3.01
CA PHE A 5 -5.86 -12.60 -3.54
C PHE A 5 -5.98 -13.73 -4.58
N GLY A 6 -5.19 -13.64 -5.66
CA GLY A 6 -5.16 -14.62 -6.75
C GLY A 6 -5.68 -14.05 -8.07
N GLU A 7 -6.04 -14.91 -9.03
CA GLU A 7 -6.34 -14.47 -10.40
C GLU A 7 -7.70 -13.77 -10.56
N ARG A 8 -8.69 -14.16 -9.75
CA ARG A 8 -10.07 -13.64 -9.78
C ARG A 8 -10.17 -12.32 -9.04
N ASN A 9 -10.18 -11.21 -9.78
CA ASN A 9 -10.29 -9.86 -9.25
C ASN A 9 -11.42 -9.09 -9.91
N VAL A 10 -11.92 -8.07 -9.22
CA VAL A 10 -12.79 -7.07 -9.85
C VAL A 10 -11.94 -6.27 -10.82
N ILE A 11 -12.31 -6.31 -12.09
CA ILE A 11 -11.66 -5.56 -13.18
C ILE A 11 -12.49 -4.35 -13.63
N ILE A 12 -13.81 -4.41 -13.39
CA ILE A 12 -14.77 -3.38 -13.78
C ILE A 12 -15.82 -3.27 -12.67
N MET A 13 -16.24 -2.05 -12.37
CA MET A 13 -17.44 -1.77 -11.58
C MET A 13 -18.42 -0.94 -12.42
N PRO A 14 -19.74 -1.10 -12.22
CA PRO A 14 -20.72 -0.24 -12.87
C PRO A 14 -20.43 1.25 -12.57
N PRO A 15 -20.47 2.14 -13.57
CA PRO A 15 -20.10 3.54 -13.38
C PRO A 15 -21.02 4.29 -12.39
N ASP A 16 -22.25 3.81 -12.24
CA ASP A 16 -23.29 4.33 -11.36
C ASP A 16 -23.47 3.52 -10.07
N ALA A 17 -22.51 2.64 -9.73
CA ALA A 17 -22.63 1.72 -8.59
C ALA A 17 -22.99 2.42 -7.26
N PHE A 18 -22.60 3.68 -7.08
CA PHE A 18 -22.85 4.45 -5.86
C PHE A 18 -24.04 5.43 -5.94
N SER A 19 -24.73 5.51 -7.10
CA SER A 19 -25.76 6.53 -7.39
C SER A 19 -26.91 6.59 -6.38
N ARG A 20 -27.25 5.46 -5.75
CA ARG A 20 -28.35 5.34 -4.77
C ARG A 20 -27.88 5.08 -3.34
N MET A 21 -26.61 5.30 -3.05
CA MET A 21 -26.01 5.06 -1.73
C MET A 21 -25.97 6.32 -0.85
N GLY A 22 -27.06 7.12 -0.86
CA GLY A 22 -27.14 8.39 -0.16
C GLY A 22 -26.95 8.34 1.36
N SER A 23 -27.21 7.18 1.99
CA SER A 23 -27.02 6.99 3.43
C SER A 23 -25.60 6.57 3.82
N LEU A 24 -24.73 6.23 2.86
CA LEU A 24 -23.41 5.71 3.15
C LEU A 24 -22.52 6.79 3.77
N THR A 25 -21.91 6.49 4.92
CA THR A 25 -21.02 7.42 5.65
C THR A 25 -19.54 7.02 5.56
N PHE A 26 -19.25 5.75 5.25
CA PHE A 26 -17.90 5.20 5.15
C PHE A 26 -17.81 4.31 3.91
N LEU A 27 -16.81 4.55 3.06
CA LEU A 27 -16.49 3.73 1.91
C LEU A 27 -15.06 3.21 2.06
N HIS A 28 -14.91 1.89 2.08
CA HIS A 28 -13.61 1.25 2.01
C HIS A 28 -13.55 0.31 0.82
N LEU A 29 -12.52 0.46 -0.02
CA LEU A 29 -12.20 -0.46 -1.13
C LEU A 29 -10.73 -0.86 -0.99
N GLY A 30 -10.49 -2.14 -0.71
CA GLY A 30 -9.16 -2.69 -0.48
C GLY A 30 -8.82 -3.83 -1.43
N TYR A 31 -7.57 -3.90 -1.88
CA TYR A 31 -7.04 -4.94 -2.77
C TYR A 31 -7.86 -5.13 -4.05
N LEU A 32 -7.84 -4.14 -4.93
CA LEU A 32 -8.44 -4.22 -6.26
C LEU A 32 -7.36 -3.97 -7.31
N PRO A 33 -6.40 -4.91 -7.46
CA PRO A 33 -5.14 -4.66 -8.16
C PRO A 33 -5.31 -4.44 -9.67
N LYS A 34 -6.38 -4.99 -10.26
CA LYS A 34 -6.67 -4.92 -11.71
C LYS A 34 -7.77 -3.93 -12.08
N LEU A 35 -8.36 -3.25 -11.10
CA LEU A 35 -9.40 -2.25 -11.37
C LEU A 35 -8.74 -0.97 -11.88
N THR A 36 -9.10 -0.55 -13.09
CA THR A 36 -8.51 0.62 -13.75
C THR A 36 -9.27 1.92 -13.47
N GLU A 37 -10.55 1.84 -13.13
CA GLU A 37 -11.41 3.00 -12.89
C GLU A 37 -12.39 2.75 -11.72
N LEU A 38 -12.66 3.81 -10.94
CA LEU A 38 -13.67 3.80 -9.89
C LEU A 38 -15.00 4.36 -10.41
N PRO A 39 -16.14 3.87 -9.91
CA PRO A 39 -17.45 4.45 -10.17
C PRO A 39 -17.51 5.91 -9.71
N SER A 40 -18.43 6.67 -10.31
CA SER A 40 -18.70 8.04 -9.89
C SER A 40 -19.11 8.09 -8.42
N PHE A 41 -18.58 9.08 -7.69
CA PHE A 41 -18.99 9.35 -6.31
C PHE A 41 -20.31 10.11 -6.19
N VAL A 42 -20.97 10.44 -7.31
CA VAL A 42 -22.31 11.01 -7.32
C VAL A 42 -23.29 10.07 -6.61
N GLY A 43 -24.11 10.64 -5.73
CA GLY A 43 -25.06 9.90 -4.89
C GLY A 43 -24.56 9.63 -3.47
N LEU A 44 -23.26 9.78 -3.18
CA LEU A 44 -22.66 9.58 -1.86
C LEU A 44 -22.78 10.82 -0.94
N ASN A 45 -24.00 11.37 -0.84
CA ASN A 45 -24.28 12.69 -0.24
C ASN A 45 -23.95 12.82 1.27
N ASN A 46 -23.84 11.69 1.99
CA ASN A 46 -23.54 11.67 3.43
C ASN A 46 -22.15 11.08 3.76
N LEU A 47 -21.31 10.87 2.76
CA LEU A 47 -20.03 10.22 2.96
C LEU A 47 -19.08 11.10 3.76
N LYS A 48 -18.53 10.54 4.84
CA LYS A 48 -17.61 11.22 5.75
C LYS A 48 -16.18 10.71 5.63
N SER A 49 -16.00 9.47 5.18
CA SER A 49 -14.68 8.85 5.13
C SER A 49 -14.56 7.92 3.93
N ILE A 50 -13.44 8.07 3.20
CA ILE A 50 -13.01 7.17 2.14
C ILE A 50 -11.68 6.55 2.53
N SER A 51 -11.55 5.24 2.37
CA SER A 51 -10.30 4.50 2.47
C SER A 51 -10.13 3.62 1.23
N LEU A 52 -9.14 3.94 0.40
CA LEU A 52 -8.77 3.15 -0.78
C LEU A 52 -7.38 2.57 -0.54
N ALA A 53 -7.26 1.25 -0.64
CA ALA A 53 -6.03 0.56 -0.32
C ALA A 53 -5.66 -0.49 -1.38
N LEU A 54 -4.37 -0.60 -1.70
CA LEU A 54 -3.83 -1.65 -2.57
C LEU A 54 -4.52 -1.68 -3.95
N MET A 55 -4.62 -0.52 -4.60
CA MET A 55 -5.17 -0.39 -5.95
C MET A 55 -4.06 0.07 -6.91
N PHE A 56 -3.54 -0.87 -7.70
CA PHE A 56 -2.30 -0.65 -8.45
C PHE A 56 -2.52 -0.10 -9.86
N SER A 57 -3.73 -0.25 -10.42
CA SER A 57 -4.05 0.18 -11.79
C SER A 57 -4.84 1.48 -11.88
N ILE A 58 -5.31 2.04 -10.75
CA ILE A 58 -6.02 3.32 -10.74
C ILE A 58 -5.03 4.46 -10.99
N THR A 59 -5.26 5.23 -12.06
CA THR A 59 -4.43 6.38 -12.45
C THR A 59 -5.04 7.73 -12.03
N THR A 60 -6.36 7.78 -11.84
CA THR A 60 -7.13 8.96 -11.45
C THR A 60 -8.26 8.58 -10.49
N LEU A 61 -8.68 9.52 -9.64
CA LEU A 61 -9.90 9.36 -8.83
C LEU A 61 -11.08 10.07 -9.51
N PRO A 62 -12.33 9.59 -9.29
CA PRO A 62 -13.53 10.32 -9.66
C PRO A 62 -13.59 11.70 -9.00
N ASP A 63 -14.42 12.58 -9.53
CA ASP A 63 -14.64 13.91 -8.92
C ASP A 63 -15.12 13.78 -7.46
N ILE A 64 -14.45 14.50 -6.57
CA ILE A 64 -14.70 14.52 -5.12
C ILE A 64 -15.61 15.69 -4.73
N LYS A 65 -15.90 16.64 -5.64
CA LYS A 65 -16.83 17.77 -5.40
C LYS A 65 -18.20 17.37 -4.82
N PRO A 66 -18.83 16.26 -5.24
CA PRO A 66 -20.11 15.83 -4.66
C PRO A 66 -20.03 15.46 -3.15
N LEU A 67 -18.83 15.18 -2.64
CA LEU A 67 -18.60 14.67 -1.29
C LEU A 67 -18.50 15.80 -0.26
N VAL A 68 -19.55 16.62 -0.16
CA VAL A 68 -19.58 17.84 0.66
C VAL A 68 -19.42 17.62 2.17
N LYS A 69 -19.59 16.38 2.66
CA LYS A 69 -19.41 16.00 4.07
C LYS A 69 -18.12 15.22 4.34
N LEU A 70 -17.24 15.08 3.35
CA LEU A 70 -16.02 14.32 3.48
C LEU A 70 -15.10 14.94 4.54
N GLN A 71 -14.68 14.14 5.51
CA GLN A 71 -13.82 14.52 6.62
C GLN A 71 -12.50 13.77 6.61
N ARG A 72 -12.47 12.57 6.02
CA ARG A 72 -11.28 11.72 5.91
C ARG A 72 -11.13 11.16 4.51
N LEU A 73 -9.94 11.32 3.94
CA LEU A 73 -9.52 10.64 2.72
C LEU A 73 -8.22 9.89 3.02
N GLU A 74 -8.22 8.59 2.78
CA GLU A 74 -7.07 7.72 2.99
C GLU A 74 -6.79 6.95 1.70
N LEU A 75 -5.58 7.14 1.17
CA LEU A 75 -5.08 6.50 -0.05
C LEU A 75 -3.79 5.78 0.30
N VAL A 76 -3.85 4.45 0.28
CA VAL A 76 -2.79 3.59 0.78
C VAL A 76 -2.35 2.66 -0.34
N VAL A 77 -1.07 2.73 -0.72
CA VAL A 77 -0.47 1.87 -1.74
C VAL A 77 -1.20 2.01 -3.09
N MET A 78 -1.14 3.22 -3.65
CA MET A 78 -1.77 3.61 -4.92
C MET A 78 -0.67 3.88 -5.97
N TYR A 79 0.01 2.84 -6.44
CA TYR A 79 1.22 3.01 -7.26
C TYR A 79 0.97 3.71 -8.61
N SER A 80 -0.23 3.66 -9.19
CA SER A 80 -0.48 4.32 -10.49
C SER A 80 -1.09 5.72 -10.36
N LEU A 81 -1.53 6.11 -9.16
CA LEU A 81 -2.19 7.38 -8.94
C LEU A 81 -1.16 8.51 -8.89
N GLN A 82 -1.16 9.35 -9.93
CA GLN A 82 -0.18 10.42 -10.09
C GLN A 82 -0.68 11.78 -9.61
N ARG A 83 -2.00 11.99 -9.55
CA ARG A 83 -2.63 13.26 -9.20
C ARG A 83 -3.90 13.02 -8.38
N LEU A 84 -4.31 14.02 -7.62
CA LEU A 84 -5.65 14.05 -7.01
C LEU A 84 -6.57 14.97 -7.81
N PRO A 85 -7.89 14.68 -7.83
CA PRO A 85 -8.87 15.64 -8.31
C PRO A 85 -8.88 16.89 -7.42
N ASP A 86 -9.53 17.94 -7.88
CA ASP A 86 -9.69 19.17 -7.12
C ASP A 86 -10.47 18.93 -5.81
N ILE A 87 -9.78 19.03 -4.67
CA ILE A 87 -10.35 18.86 -3.33
C ILE A 87 -10.67 20.19 -2.64
N SER A 88 -10.50 21.34 -3.31
CA SER A 88 -10.71 22.67 -2.71
C SER A 88 -12.15 22.87 -2.20
N SER A 89 -13.10 22.16 -2.80
CA SER A 89 -14.51 22.19 -2.41
C SER A 89 -14.80 21.48 -1.07
N ASN A 90 -13.92 20.59 -0.60
CA ASN A 90 -14.13 19.77 0.59
C ASN A 90 -13.63 20.48 1.85
N ARG A 91 -14.30 21.57 2.22
CA ARG A 91 -13.95 22.44 3.37
C ARG A 91 -13.94 21.73 4.74
N TYR A 92 -14.53 20.54 4.83
CA TYR A 92 -14.59 19.74 6.06
C TYR A 92 -13.55 18.62 6.12
N LEU A 93 -12.67 18.50 5.12
CA LEU A 93 -11.60 17.51 5.11
C LEU A 93 -10.62 17.83 6.24
N LYS A 94 -10.64 17.00 7.29
CA LYS A 94 -9.80 17.17 8.50
C LYS A 94 -8.62 16.24 8.52
N LYS A 95 -8.72 15.09 7.84
CA LYS A 95 -7.70 14.05 7.84
C LYS A 95 -7.41 13.59 6.42
N LEU A 96 -6.15 13.73 6.03
CA LEU A 96 -5.64 13.21 4.77
C LEU A 96 -4.48 12.27 5.07
N ILE A 97 -4.60 11.03 4.60
CA ILE A 97 -3.55 10.01 4.71
C ILE A 97 -3.17 9.62 3.29
N LEU A 98 -1.89 9.78 2.97
CA LEU A 98 -1.31 9.36 1.71
C LEU A 98 -0.07 8.54 2.02
N VAL A 99 -0.13 7.26 1.67
CA VAL A 99 0.85 6.25 2.05
C VAL A 99 1.21 5.49 0.79
N ASN A 100 2.50 5.47 0.40
CA ASN A 100 3.01 4.74 -0.77
C ASN A 100 2.25 5.08 -2.06
N THR A 101 2.13 6.37 -2.35
CA THR A 101 1.46 6.89 -3.56
C THR A 101 2.43 7.72 -4.40
N ARG A 102 2.38 7.60 -5.73
CA ARG A 102 3.33 8.32 -6.63
C ARG A 102 3.23 9.83 -6.53
N LEU A 103 2.04 10.35 -6.27
CA LEU A 103 1.78 11.77 -6.03
C LEU A 103 2.60 12.38 -4.86
N CYS A 104 3.17 11.55 -3.98
CA CYS A 104 4.08 11.99 -2.92
C CYS A 104 5.52 12.26 -3.37
N CYS A 105 5.93 11.78 -4.55
CA CYS A 105 7.31 11.88 -5.02
C CYS A 105 7.46 12.30 -6.49
N ASN A 106 6.35 12.46 -7.23
CA ASN A 106 6.39 12.81 -8.65
C ASN A 106 6.31 14.33 -8.91
N GLY A 107 6.33 15.17 -7.88
CA GLY A 107 6.18 16.62 -8.01
C GLY A 107 4.77 17.16 -7.71
N PHE A 108 3.76 16.32 -7.49
CA PHE A 108 2.37 16.80 -7.37
C PHE A 108 2.10 17.61 -6.09
N ILE A 109 2.50 17.10 -4.91
CA ILE A 109 2.31 17.75 -3.59
C ILE A 109 3.58 18.44 -3.08
N GLY A 110 4.70 18.30 -3.78
CA GLY A 110 5.96 18.87 -3.32
C GLY A 110 7.07 18.60 -4.31
N GLU A 111 8.30 18.57 -3.83
CA GLU A 111 9.45 18.31 -4.71
C GLU A 111 9.41 16.91 -5.32
N CYS A 112 9.80 16.83 -6.58
CA CYS A 112 9.95 15.55 -7.25
C CYS A 112 11.20 14.83 -6.71
N ASN A 113 11.03 13.57 -6.29
CA ASN A 113 12.09 12.71 -5.79
C ASN A 113 12.03 11.34 -6.49
N LEU A 114 12.74 11.21 -7.61
CA LEU A 114 12.81 9.96 -8.38
C LEU A 114 13.65 8.87 -7.71
N SER A 115 14.38 9.20 -6.65
CA SER A 115 15.08 8.21 -5.82
C SER A 115 14.13 7.47 -4.88
N ASN A 116 12.90 7.96 -4.69
CA ASN A 116 11.88 7.24 -3.93
C ASN A 116 11.42 5.99 -4.71
N PRO A 117 11.45 4.78 -4.10
CA PRO A 117 11.07 3.53 -4.78
C PRO A 117 9.64 3.52 -5.38
N VAL A 118 8.72 4.29 -4.82
CA VAL A 118 7.35 4.42 -5.37
C VAL A 118 7.36 5.13 -6.73
N CYS A 119 8.32 6.04 -6.95
CA CYS A 119 8.47 6.83 -8.18
C CYS A 119 9.49 6.25 -9.16
N THR A 120 9.92 5.00 -9.00
CA THR A 120 10.77 4.35 -10.00
C THR A 120 10.03 4.22 -11.34
N GLY A 121 10.66 4.67 -12.42
CA GLY A 121 10.12 4.56 -13.78
C GLY A 121 9.03 5.57 -14.14
N VAL A 122 8.84 6.64 -13.35
CA VAL A 122 8.00 7.78 -13.73
C VAL A 122 8.82 9.05 -13.95
N THR A 123 8.28 9.97 -14.75
CA THR A 123 8.84 11.31 -14.94
C THR A 123 8.19 12.29 -13.98
N CYS A 124 8.94 13.29 -13.54
CA CYS A 124 8.39 14.39 -12.75
C CYS A 124 7.30 15.12 -13.51
N LEU A 125 6.26 15.53 -12.79
CA LEU A 125 5.20 16.36 -13.34
C LEU A 125 5.72 17.78 -13.60
N PRO A 126 5.27 18.43 -14.70
CA PRO A 126 5.57 19.84 -14.93
C PRO A 126 4.93 20.70 -13.84
N VAL A 127 5.49 21.89 -13.60
CA VAL A 127 5.02 22.82 -12.56
C VAL A 127 3.55 23.21 -12.76
N SER A 128 3.04 23.21 -14.00
CA SER A 128 1.63 23.45 -14.31
C SER A 128 0.67 22.44 -13.69
N ASP A 129 1.16 21.23 -13.39
CA ASP A 129 0.39 20.13 -12.84
C ASP A 129 0.55 20.01 -11.32
N HIS A 130 1.37 20.86 -10.72
CA HIS A 130 1.55 20.89 -9.27
C HIS A 130 0.26 21.38 -8.61
N ILE A 131 0.01 20.90 -7.40
CA ILE A 131 -1.16 21.30 -6.65
C ILE A 131 -1.09 22.79 -6.27
N ASP A 132 -2.23 23.48 -6.30
CA ASP A 132 -2.31 24.89 -5.92
C ASP A 132 -1.81 25.12 -4.48
N ALA A 133 -1.11 26.24 -4.24
CA ALA A 133 -0.52 26.56 -2.95
C ALA A 133 -1.53 26.60 -1.78
N ALA A 134 -2.77 27.04 -2.03
CA ALA A 134 -3.83 27.04 -1.02
C ALA A 134 -4.26 25.62 -0.64
N ILE A 135 -4.29 24.71 -1.62
CA ILE A 135 -4.60 23.31 -1.40
C ILE A 135 -3.39 22.62 -0.74
N LEU A 136 -2.16 22.95 -1.16
CA LEU A 136 -0.93 22.44 -0.55
C LEU A 136 -0.87 22.68 0.96
N ALA A 137 -1.37 23.82 1.44
CA ALA A 137 -1.47 24.11 2.88
C ALA A 137 -2.33 23.09 3.65
N ILE A 138 -3.33 22.49 3.00
CA ILE A 138 -4.12 21.39 3.59
C ILE A 138 -3.25 20.16 3.78
N PHE A 139 -2.36 19.85 2.83
CA PHE A 139 -1.47 18.68 2.90
C PHE A 139 -0.35 18.87 3.92
N THR A 140 0.30 20.03 3.94
CA THR A 140 1.40 20.30 4.88
C THR A 140 0.95 20.31 6.33
N ALA A 141 -0.33 20.61 6.60
CA ALA A 141 -0.93 20.49 7.92
C ALA A 141 -1.23 19.03 8.35
N GLN A 142 -0.97 18.03 7.49
CA GLN A 142 -1.35 16.63 7.70
C GLN A 142 -0.09 15.77 7.84
N PRO A 143 0.35 15.43 9.06
CA PRO A 143 1.60 14.69 9.27
C PRO A 143 1.60 13.26 8.70
N ALA A 144 0.43 12.76 8.32
CA ALA A 144 0.25 11.43 7.71
C ALA A 144 0.08 11.47 6.17
N ALA A 145 0.15 12.66 5.54
CA ALA A 145 0.17 12.78 4.09
C ALA A 145 1.62 12.78 3.62
N CYS A 146 2.04 11.70 2.94
CA CYS A 146 3.40 11.53 2.44
C CYS A 146 4.47 11.57 3.54
N PRO A 147 4.40 10.69 4.56
CA PRO A 147 5.33 10.71 5.68
C PRO A 147 6.77 10.45 5.21
N PRO A 148 7.78 11.18 5.73
CA PRO A 148 9.16 11.10 5.26
C PRO A 148 9.86 9.77 5.56
N THR A 149 9.40 9.04 6.60
CA THR A 149 9.97 7.75 7.04
C THR A 149 9.02 6.60 6.71
N GLU A 150 8.45 6.61 5.52
CA GLU A 150 7.50 5.58 5.11
C GLU A 150 8.21 4.28 4.71
N PHE A 151 7.70 3.15 5.21
CA PHE A 151 8.09 1.84 4.69
C PHE A 151 7.58 1.69 3.26
N TYR A 152 8.47 1.42 2.31
CA TYR A 152 8.07 1.07 0.97
C TYR A 152 7.38 -0.30 0.98
N PHE A 153 6.09 -0.32 0.64
CA PHE A 153 5.46 -1.56 0.25
C PHE A 153 5.77 -1.76 -1.24
N PRO A 154 6.35 -2.89 -1.67
CA PRO A 154 6.44 -3.21 -3.09
C PRO A 154 5.06 -3.66 -3.59
N PRO A 155 4.75 -3.47 -4.90
CA PRO A 155 3.60 -4.14 -5.49
C PRO A 155 3.69 -5.63 -5.22
N PRO A 156 2.59 -6.31 -4.85
CA PRO A 156 2.60 -7.74 -4.64
C PRO A 156 2.98 -8.39 -5.97
N THR A 157 4.21 -8.88 -6.05
CA THR A 157 4.66 -9.74 -7.11
C THR A 157 4.11 -11.15 -6.85
N PRO A 158 3.74 -11.90 -7.88
CA PRO A 158 3.50 -13.33 -7.72
C PRO A 158 4.73 -13.95 -7.05
N ILE A 159 4.51 -14.75 -6.01
CA ILE A 159 5.60 -15.49 -5.37
C ILE A 159 6.29 -16.31 -6.45
N ALA A 160 7.58 -16.05 -6.66
CA ALA A 160 8.35 -16.73 -7.68
C ALA A 160 8.65 -18.17 -7.23
N LYS A 161 8.71 -19.10 -8.19
CA LYS A 161 8.99 -20.50 -7.90
C LYS A 161 10.28 -20.70 -7.08
N TYR A 162 11.34 -19.93 -7.39
CA TYR A 162 12.60 -20.03 -6.66
C TYR A 162 12.46 -19.65 -5.17
N GLN A 163 11.59 -18.70 -4.84
CA GLN A 163 11.35 -18.27 -3.45
C GLN A 163 10.64 -19.37 -2.65
N VAL A 164 9.77 -20.15 -3.29
CA VAL A 164 9.12 -21.32 -2.69
C VAL A 164 10.10 -22.48 -2.55
N ASP A 165 10.86 -22.76 -3.61
CA ASP A 165 11.78 -23.89 -3.66
C ASP A 165 12.88 -23.78 -2.59
N MET A 166 13.39 -22.58 -2.31
CA MET A 166 14.35 -22.33 -1.23
C MET A 166 13.81 -22.75 0.15
N CYS A 167 12.53 -22.53 0.39
CA CYS A 167 11.92 -22.85 1.67
C CYS A 167 11.57 -24.32 1.82
N GLY A 168 11.33 -25.05 0.71
CA GLY A 168 11.02 -26.47 0.76
C GLY A 168 9.81 -26.82 1.65
N GLY A 169 8.89 -25.87 1.86
CA GLY A 169 7.74 -26.04 2.75
C GLY A 169 8.05 -25.93 4.25
N ILE A 170 9.24 -25.47 4.63
CA ILE A 170 9.66 -25.35 6.03
C ILE A 170 9.58 -23.89 6.46
N MET A 171 8.83 -23.64 7.53
CA MET A 171 8.69 -22.31 8.15
C MET A 171 9.96 -21.93 8.89
N TYR A 172 10.21 -20.63 8.99
CA TYR A 172 11.27 -19.97 9.78
C TYR A 172 12.71 -20.30 9.38
N ARG A 173 12.92 -21.17 8.39
CA ARG A 173 14.21 -21.40 7.74
C ARG A 173 14.81 -20.09 7.22
N GLN A 174 16.13 -19.96 7.36
CA GLN A 174 16.90 -18.87 6.74
C GLN A 174 16.92 -19.02 5.22
N CYS A 175 16.66 -17.93 4.49
CA CYS A 175 16.68 -17.94 3.03
C CYS A 175 17.30 -16.66 2.47
N PHE A 176 17.62 -16.64 1.17
CA PHE A 176 18.34 -15.55 0.53
C PHE A 176 17.71 -15.23 -0.82
N ASP A 177 17.22 -13.99 -1.00
CA ASP A 177 16.62 -13.59 -2.27
C ASP A 177 17.67 -12.86 -3.14
N PRO A 178 18.05 -13.42 -4.31
CA PRO A 178 19.08 -12.85 -5.19
C PRO A 178 18.72 -11.46 -5.72
N ILE A 179 17.43 -11.07 -5.70
CA ILE A 179 16.99 -9.76 -6.19
C ILE A 179 17.40 -8.63 -5.23
N TYR A 180 17.51 -8.91 -3.94
CA TYR A 180 17.75 -7.91 -2.90
C TYR A 180 19.19 -7.89 -2.38
N GLN A 181 20.11 -8.58 -3.05
CA GLN A 181 21.52 -8.56 -2.69
C GLN A 181 22.11 -7.18 -2.97
N SER A 182 22.64 -6.54 -1.92
CA SER A 182 23.47 -5.33 -2.04
C SER A 182 24.94 -5.74 -2.04
N PRO A 183 25.84 -5.07 -2.79
CA PRO A 183 27.28 -5.26 -2.68
C PRO A 183 27.79 -5.04 -1.24
N ASP A 184 27.08 -4.21 -0.47
CA ASP A 184 27.50 -3.76 0.86
C ASP A 184 26.84 -4.55 2.01
N ALA A 185 25.81 -5.35 1.73
CA ALA A 185 25.08 -6.11 2.75
C ALA A 185 24.35 -7.34 2.19
N GLU A 186 24.55 -8.48 2.83
CA GLU A 186 23.77 -9.70 2.59
C GLU A 186 22.38 -9.55 3.22
N VAL A 187 21.35 -9.45 2.39
CA VAL A 187 19.96 -9.40 2.85
C VAL A 187 19.49 -10.81 3.16
N VAL A 188 19.44 -11.13 4.46
CA VAL A 188 18.91 -12.40 4.97
C VAL A 188 17.39 -12.33 5.05
N GLY A 189 16.72 -13.33 4.47
CA GLY A 189 15.28 -13.53 4.54
C GLY A 189 14.86 -14.68 5.45
N ILE A 190 13.55 -14.77 5.68
CA ILE A 190 12.89 -15.82 6.46
C ILE A 190 11.79 -16.49 5.64
N CYS A 191 11.72 -17.82 5.72
CA CYS A 191 10.66 -18.60 5.11
C CYS A 191 9.36 -18.49 5.91
N ILE A 192 8.35 -17.80 5.39
CA ILE A 192 7.07 -17.60 6.09
C ILE A 192 5.88 -17.74 5.14
N SER A 193 4.71 -18.03 5.73
CA SER A 193 3.43 -17.92 5.05
C SER A 193 2.86 -16.51 5.28
N ASN A 194 3.19 -15.59 4.37
CA ASN A 194 2.59 -14.26 4.39
C ASN A 194 1.14 -14.33 3.89
N PHE A 195 0.21 -13.74 4.63
CA PHE A 195 -1.21 -13.67 4.27
C PHE A 195 -1.84 -15.04 3.92
N PHE A 196 -1.45 -16.11 4.62
CA PHE A 196 -1.91 -17.48 4.38
C PHE A 196 -1.60 -18.01 2.97
N GLN A 197 -0.52 -17.52 2.35
CA GLN A 197 -0.01 -18.01 1.08
C GLN A 197 0.95 -19.19 1.25
N VAL A 198 1.46 -19.73 0.14
CA VAL A 198 2.52 -20.76 0.16
C VAL A 198 3.73 -20.24 0.94
N ILE A 199 4.44 -21.13 1.63
CA ILE A 199 5.68 -20.79 2.34
C ILE A 199 6.72 -20.39 1.29
N SER A 200 7.23 -19.17 1.43
CA SER A 200 8.21 -18.61 0.50
C SER A 200 9.19 -17.70 1.24
N CYS A 201 10.34 -17.48 0.62
CA CYS A 201 11.36 -16.60 1.17
C CYS A 201 10.87 -15.15 1.22
N SER A 202 10.85 -14.55 2.42
CA SER A 202 10.59 -13.13 2.63
C SER A 202 11.87 -12.42 3.08
N SER A 203 12.46 -11.62 2.19
CA SER A 203 13.74 -10.92 2.38
C SER A 203 13.61 -9.47 2.86
N PHE A 204 12.39 -8.92 2.85
CA PHE A 204 12.11 -7.53 3.24
C PHE A 204 11.37 -7.40 4.58
N ASP A 205 10.85 -8.52 5.12
CA ASP A 205 10.07 -8.53 6.35
C ASP A 205 10.94 -8.73 7.59
N SER A 206 11.63 -7.66 7.99
CA SER A 206 12.42 -7.66 9.23
C SER A 206 11.55 -7.82 10.48
N PHE A 207 10.26 -7.49 10.40
CA PHE A 207 9.32 -7.67 11.51
C PHE A 207 9.04 -9.15 11.76
N ALA A 208 8.92 -9.97 10.72
CA ALA A 208 8.76 -11.42 10.87
C ALA A 208 9.97 -12.06 11.57
N ILE A 209 11.20 -11.69 11.19
CA ILE A 209 12.43 -12.19 11.83
C ILE A 209 12.47 -11.79 13.31
N ASN A 210 12.28 -10.50 13.60
CA ASN A 210 12.33 -9.99 14.97
C ASN A 210 11.20 -10.55 15.83
N GLY A 211 9.99 -10.68 15.27
CA GLY A 211 8.85 -11.28 15.93
C GLY A 211 9.13 -12.73 16.33
N ARG A 212 9.62 -13.56 15.39
CA ARG A 212 9.92 -14.97 15.69
C ARG A 212 11.02 -15.13 16.74
N ARG A 213 12.04 -14.26 16.74
CA ARG A 213 13.07 -14.24 17.81
C ARG A 213 12.45 -14.01 19.19
N GLN A 214 11.50 -13.07 19.30
CA GLN A 214 10.81 -12.81 20.57
C GLN A 214 9.95 -14.01 21.00
N GLU A 215 9.28 -14.67 20.06
CA GLU A 215 8.53 -15.90 20.35
C GLU A 215 9.43 -16.99 20.94
N ILE A 216 10.62 -17.21 20.34
CA ILE A 216 11.60 -18.17 20.84
C ILE A 216 12.09 -17.81 22.24
N ILE A 217 12.49 -16.55 22.46
CA ILE A 217 13.03 -16.08 23.75
C ILE A 217 12.01 -16.27 24.88
N HIS A 218 10.73 -16.03 24.59
CA HIS A 218 9.66 -16.09 25.59
C HIS A 218 8.90 -17.42 25.61
N GLY A 219 9.27 -18.38 24.76
CA GLY A 219 8.59 -19.69 24.68
C GLY A 219 7.12 -19.58 24.26
N LEU A 220 6.81 -18.66 23.35
CA LEU A 220 5.45 -18.40 22.87
C LEU A 220 5.17 -19.11 21.55
N GLY A 221 3.92 -19.53 21.35
CA GLY A 221 3.47 -20.12 20.09
C GLY A 221 3.99 -21.55 19.87
N THR A 222 4.29 -21.89 18.62
CA THR A 222 4.81 -23.22 18.25
C THR A 222 6.26 -23.37 18.72
N PRO A 223 6.63 -24.54 19.30
CA PRO A 223 8.01 -24.86 19.63
C PRO A 223 8.93 -24.62 18.42
N CYS A 224 10.13 -24.12 18.67
CA CYS A 224 11.07 -23.84 17.61
C CYS A 224 11.82 -25.10 17.15
N ASP A 225 12.19 -25.14 15.88
CA ASP A 225 13.04 -26.18 15.31
C ASP A 225 14.52 -25.84 15.57
N PRO A 226 15.27 -26.67 16.30
CA PRO A 226 16.66 -26.38 16.68
C PRO A 226 17.64 -26.42 15.51
N VAL A 227 17.25 -26.97 14.35
CA VAL A 227 18.06 -26.99 13.13
C VAL A 227 17.70 -25.79 12.25
N GLU A 228 16.42 -25.63 11.92
CA GLU A 228 15.95 -24.64 10.96
C GLU A 228 15.89 -23.22 11.56
N GLU A 229 15.73 -23.11 12.87
CA GLU A 229 15.60 -21.84 13.61
C GLU A 229 16.82 -21.53 14.51
N ALA A 230 17.92 -22.28 14.36
CA ALA A 230 19.17 -22.03 15.09
C ALA A 230 19.68 -20.58 14.89
N TRP A 231 19.54 -20.06 13.67
CA TRP A 231 19.91 -18.69 13.29
C TRP A 231 19.02 -17.60 13.93
N LEU A 232 17.89 -17.99 14.51
CA LEU A 232 16.99 -17.14 15.30
C LEU A 232 17.24 -17.29 16.81
N GLY A 233 18.17 -18.15 17.23
CA GLY A 233 18.51 -18.39 18.63
C GLY A 233 17.77 -19.55 19.29
N CYS A 234 17.10 -20.40 18.50
CA CYS A 234 16.57 -21.67 19.01
C CYS A 234 17.72 -22.58 19.47
N LYS A 235 17.51 -23.31 20.57
CA LYS A 235 18.49 -24.23 21.18
C LYS A 235 17.89 -25.60 21.41
#